data_AF-A0A6A3UUN1-F1
#
_entry.id   AF-A0A6A3UUN1-F1
#
_cell.length_a   1.000
_cell.length_b   1.000
_cell.length_c   1.000
_cell.angle_alpha   90.00
_cell.angle_beta   90.00
_cell.angle_gamma   90.00
#
_symmetry.space_group_name_H-M   'P 1'
#
loop_
_entity.id
_entity.type
_entity.pdbx_description
1 polymer ?
#
loop_
_entity_poly.entity_id
_entity_poly.type
_entity_poly.pdbx_seq_one_letter_code
_entity_poly.pdbx_strand_id
1 'polypeptide(L)'
;MSDTKYDQYPWQVRACILQMSKDAKDWKIVAELLGVDECTAWGWIKAAMDSGDWSGCQRPRGGSKKKLVGAHVDNLVGELAATPEPSLEQMAELIE
;
A
#
# COMPACT_ATOMS: atom_id res chain seq x y z
N MET A 1 22.24 -9.82 3.34
CA MET A 1 20.94 -9.38 2.80
C MET A 1 21.20 -8.02 2.17
N SER A 2 21.09 -7.90 0.85
CA SER A 2 21.24 -6.61 0.17
C SER A 2 20.01 -5.76 0.51
N ASP A 3 20.22 -4.62 1.17
CA ASP A 3 19.20 -3.58 1.28
C ASP A 3 18.81 -3.16 -0.14
N THR A 4 17.76 -3.76 -0.69
CA THR A 4 17.12 -3.28 -1.92
C THR A 4 16.40 -1.99 -1.55
N LYS A 5 17.17 -0.91 -1.49
CA LYS A 5 16.67 0.44 -1.30
C LYS A 5 15.82 0.74 -2.53
N TYR A 6 14.49 0.68 -2.36
CA TYR A 6 13.56 1.06 -3.42
C TYR A 6 13.95 2.45 -3.94
N ASP A 7 14.06 2.60 -5.25
CA ASP A 7 14.28 3.89 -5.90
C ASP A 7 13.06 4.78 -5.61
N GLN A 8 13.19 5.59 -4.56
CA GLN A 8 12.19 6.57 -4.17
C GLN A 8 12.59 7.91 -4.73
N TYR A 9 11.65 8.56 -5.42
CA TYR A 9 11.81 9.94 -5.82
C TYR A 9 12.06 10.82 -4.58
N PRO A 10 13.01 11.78 -4.66
CA PRO A 10 13.19 12.76 -3.60
C PRO A 10 11.88 13.47 -3.26
N TRP A 11 11.65 13.77 -1.98
CA TRP A 11 10.40 14.41 -1.54
C TRP A 11 10.16 15.76 -2.24
N GLN A 12 11.24 16.47 -2.58
CA GLN A 12 11.20 17.75 -3.30
C GLN A 12 10.60 17.62 -4.70
N VAL A 13 10.88 16.52 -5.40
CA VAL A 13 10.34 16.24 -6.74
C VAL A 13 8.82 16.12 -6.66
N ARG A 14 8.34 15.33 -5.69
CA ARG A 14 6.92 15.18 -5.42
C ARG A 14 6.26 16.50 -5.01
N ALA A 15 6.87 17.26 -4.10
CA ALA A 15 6.35 18.56 -3.68
C ALA A 15 6.23 19.55 -4.84
N CYS A 16 7.22 19.59 -5.75
CA CYS A 16 7.20 20.44 -6.93
C CYS A 16 6.01 20.13 -7.85
N ILE A 17 5.82 18.85 -8.19
CA ILE A 17 4.70 18.41 -9.05
C ILE A 17 3.35 18.72 -8.39
N LEU A 18 3.21 18.47 -7.09
CA LEU A 18 1.99 18.77 -6.34
C LEU A 18 1.68 20.28 -6.32
N GLN A 19 2.69 21.13 -6.11
CA GLN A 19 2.49 22.58 -6.11
C GLN A 19 2.07 23.08 -7.50
N MET A 20 2.69 22.58 -8.58
CA MET A 20 2.34 22.96 -9.95
C MET A 20 0.93 22.50 -10.32
N SER A 21 0.53 21.30 -9.89
CA SER A 21 -0.83 20.81 -10.07
C SER A 21 -1.84 21.64 -9.28
N LYS A 22 -1.53 22.05 -8.04
CA LYS A 22 -2.41 22.86 -7.19
C LYS A 22 -2.66 24.24 -7.79
N ASP A 23 -1.65 24.82 -8.42
CA ASP A 23 -1.72 26.12 -9.08
C ASP A 23 -2.39 26.05 -10.47
N ALA A 24 -2.97 24.90 -10.85
CA ALA A 24 -3.56 24.63 -12.17
C ALA A 24 -2.59 24.87 -13.34
N LYS A 25 -1.29 24.68 -13.11
CA LYS A 25 -0.23 24.76 -14.13
C LYS A 25 -0.02 23.38 -14.77
N ASP A 26 0.78 23.36 -15.83
CA ASP A 26 1.08 22.14 -16.57
C ASP A 26 2.05 21.21 -15.81
N TRP A 27 1.49 20.44 -14.89
CA TRP A 27 2.24 19.47 -14.08
C TRP A 27 2.84 18.33 -14.91
N LYS A 28 2.33 18.08 -16.13
CA LYS A 28 2.85 17.03 -17.01
C LYS A 28 4.23 17.39 -17.53
N ILE A 29 4.41 18.63 -17.99
CA ILE A 29 5.72 19.15 -18.42
C ILE A 29 6.73 19.06 -17.27
N VAL A 30 6.30 19.38 -16.05
CA VAL A 30 7.16 19.34 -14.85
C VAL A 30 7.51 17.89 -14.48
N ALA A 31 6.58 16.95 -14.60
CA ALA A 31 6.83 15.53 -14.38
C ALA A 31 7.85 14.98 -15.39
N GLU A 32 7.69 15.31 -16.67
CA GLU A 32 8.63 14.92 -17.74
C GLU A 32 10.03 15.48 -17.48
N LEU A 33 10.14 16.78 -17.14
CA LEU A 33 11.42 17.43 -16.83
C LEU A 33 12.13 16.78 -15.64
N LEU A 34 11.36 16.30 -14.64
CA LEU A 34 11.88 15.66 -13.44
C LEU A 34 12.07 14.14 -13.59
N GLY A 35 11.79 13.58 -14.78
CA GLY A 35 11.91 12.15 -15.06
C GLY A 35 10.91 11.29 -14.28
N VAL A 36 9.75 11.86 -13.92
CA VAL A 36 8.68 11.15 -13.21
C VAL A 36 7.66 10.65 -14.23
N ASP A 37 7.38 9.35 -14.19
CA ASP A 37 6.32 8.73 -14.98
C ASP A 37 4.95 9.40 -14.73
N GLU A 38 4.17 9.61 -15.80
CA GLU A 38 2.90 10.33 -15.74
C GLU A 38 1.90 9.66 -14.79
N CYS A 39 1.79 8.33 -14.81
CA CYS A 39 0.90 7.59 -13.92
C CYS A 39 1.29 7.76 -12.46
N THR A 40 2.60 7.79 -12.19
CA THR A 40 3.14 8.04 -10.84
C THR A 40 2.82 9.45 -10.35
N ALA A 41 3.07 10.47 -11.18
CA ALA A 41 2.76 11.85 -10.88
C ALA A 41 1.25 12.05 -10.63
N TRP A 42 0.40 11.48 -11.50
CA TRP A 42 -1.06 11.51 -11.34
C TRP A 42 -1.51 10.82 -10.05
N GLY A 43 -0.91 9.68 -9.70
CA GLY A 43 -1.19 8.99 -8.45
C GLY A 43 -0.93 9.85 -7.21
N TRP A 44 0.15 10.64 -7.22
CA TRP A 44 0.43 11.59 -6.14
C TRP A 44 -0.59 12.73 -6.09
N ILE A 45 -0.92 13.30 -7.25
CA ILE A 45 -1.88 14.40 -7.38
C ILE A 45 -3.25 13.96 -6.88
N LYS A 46 -3.73 12.79 -7.29
CA LYS A 46 -5.00 12.21 -6.82
C LYS A 46 -4.99 12.01 -5.30
N ALA A 47 -3.93 11.44 -4.74
CA ALA A 47 -3.82 11.25 -3.29
C ALA A 47 -3.81 12.59 -2.53
N ALA A 48 -3.22 13.64 -3.10
CA ALA A 48 -3.24 15.00 -2.52
C ALA A 48 -4.64 15.62 -2.59
N MET A 49 -5.39 15.40 -3.68
CA MET A 49 -6.80 15.80 -3.76
C MET A 49 -7.65 15.10 -2.70
N ASP A 50 -7.49 13.78 -2.53
CA ASP A 50 -8.28 12.98 -1.59
C ASP A 50 -7.97 13.33 -0.13
N SER A 51 -6.72 13.64 0.20
CA SER A 51 -6.26 13.89 1.57
C SER A 51 -6.16 15.37 1.97
N GLY A 52 -6.15 16.28 0.99
CA GLY A 52 -5.83 17.70 1.18
C GLY A 52 -4.35 18.00 1.45
N ASP A 53 -3.47 16.98 1.46
CA ASP A 53 -2.06 17.10 1.78
C ASP A 53 -1.21 17.32 0.52
N TRP A 54 -0.82 18.57 0.30
CA TRP A 54 -0.01 19.00 -0.85
C TRP A 54 1.49 19.11 -0.53
N SER A 55 1.93 18.69 0.65
CA SER A 55 3.30 18.88 1.12
C SER A 55 4.35 18.08 0.33
N GLY A 56 3.92 17.01 -0.35
CA GLY A 56 4.80 16.03 -0.97
C GLY A 56 5.48 15.08 0.02
N CYS A 57 5.21 15.22 1.32
CA CYS A 57 5.69 14.31 2.33
C CYS A 57 4.95 12.97 2.23
N GLN A 58 5.70 11.91 1.93
CA GLN A 58 5.14 10.57 2.04
C GLN A 58 4.95 10.24 3.51
N ARG A 59 3.69 10.10 3.94
CA ARG A 59 3.42 9.57 5.27
C ARG A 59 3.97 8.14 5.36
N PRO A 60 4.61 7.78 6.49
CA PRO A 60 5.04 6.41 6.68
C PRO A 60 3.84 5.49 6.48
N ARG A 61 4.06 4.40 5.72
CA ARG A 61 3.02 3.40 5.49
C ARG A 61 2.54 2.91 6.86
N GLY A 62 1.26 3.11 7.13
CA GLY A 62 0.65 2.62 8.35
C GLY A 62 0.60 1.09 8.36
N GLY A 63 0.70 0.52 9.55
CA GLY A 63 0.27 -0.84 9.83
C GLY A 63 -0.79 -0.79 10.93
N SER A 64 -1.66 -1.79 10.99
CA SER A 64 -2.55 -1.91 12.14
C SER A 64 -1.72 -1.96 13.43
N LYS A 65 -2.08 -1.14 14.41
CA LYS A 65 -1.52 -1.25 15.77
C LYS A 65 -1.93 -2.57 16.44
N LYS A 66 -3.01 -3.20 15.95
CA LYS A 66 -3.45 -4.51 16.43
C LYS A 66 -2.48 -5.55 15.91
N LYS A 67 -1.69 -6.13 16.81
CA LYS A 67 -0.82 -7.26 16.53
C LYS A 67 -1.58 -8.55 16.82
N LEU A 68 -1.36 -9.57 16.00
CA LEU A 68 -1.68 -10.93 16.39
C LEU A 68 -0.80 -11.27 17.60
N VAL A 69 -1.44 -11.74 18.67
CA VAL A 69 -0.78 -12.29 19.86
C VAL A 69 -1.14 -13.77 20.00
N GLY A 70 -0.39 -14.53 20.81
CA GLY A 70 -0.58 -15.98 20.97
C GLY A 70 -2.04 -16.40 21.16
N ALA A 71 -2.79 -15.71 22.02
CA ALA A 71 -4.21 -15.98 22.25
C ALA A 71 -5.09 -15.92 20.99
N HIS A 72 -4.73 -15.10 19.99
CA HIS A 72 -5.46 -15.09 18.71
C HIS A 72 -5.19 -16.36 17.91
N VAL A 73 -3.96 -16.87 17.96
CA VAL A 73 -3.57 -18.13 17.30
C VAL A 73 -4.23 -19.30 18.03
N ASP A 74 -4.19 -19.30 19.36
CA ASP A 74 -4.81 -20.34 20.19
C ASP A 74 -6.32 -20.43 19.94
N ASN A 75 -7.01 -19.29 19.86
CA ASN A 75 -8.43 -19.25 19.50
C ASN A 75 -8.69 -19.78 18.08
N LEU A 76 -7.91 -19.35 17.09
CA LEU A 76 -8.07 -19.83 15.70
C LEU A 76 -7.85 -21.33 15.58
N VAL A 77 -6.82 -21.86 16.26
CA VAL A 77 -6.54 -23.30 16.29
C VAL A 77 -7.66 -24.05 17.02
N GLY A 78 -8.18 -23.49 18.11
CA GLY A 78 -9.32 -24.05 18.84
C GLY A 78 -10.60 -24.10 18.00
N GLU A 79 -10.91 -23.04 17.26
CA GLU A 79 -12.05 -23.00 16.33
C GLU A 79 -11.88 -24.02 15.21
N LEU A 80 -10.70 -24.11 14.59
CA LEU A 80 -10.40 -25.11 13.55
C LEU A 80 -10.50 -26.54 14.06
N ALA A 81 -10.12 -26.79 15.32
CA ALA A 81 -10.27 -28.10 15.94
C ALA A 81 -11.74 -28.44 16.28
N ALA A 82 -12.55 -27.43 16.63
CA ALA A 82 -13.95 -27.59 16.98
C ALA A 82 -14.86 -27.76 15.75
N THR A 83 -14.54 -27.09 14.65
CA THR A 83 -15.22 -27.23 13.35
C THR A 83 -14.19 -27.59 12.29
N PRO A 84 -13.80 -28.88 12.21
CA PRO A 84 -12.89 -29.32 11.16
C PRO A 84 -13.60 -29.21 9.81
N GLU A 85 -13.11 -28.33 8.94
CA GLU A 85 -13.40 -28.48 7.52
C GLU A 85 -12.76 -29.80 7.07
N PRO A 86 -13.53 -30.70 6.43
CA PRO A 86 -12.99 -31.99 6.02
C PRO A 86 -11.86 -31.76 5.02
N SER A 87 -10.72 -32.42 5.23
CA SER A 87 -9.62 -32.39 4.28
C SER A 87 -10.06 -33.00 2.95
N LEU A 88 -9.32 -32.72 1.86
CA LEU A 88 -9.62 -33.31 0.54
C LEU A 88 -9.66 -34.85 0.59
N GLU A 89 -8.87 -35.47 1.47
CA GLU A 89 -8.86 -36.91 1.69
C GLU A 89 -10.14 -37.39 2.39
N GLN A 90 -10.57 -36.68 3.44
CA GLN A 90 -11.83 -36.98 4.16
C GLN A 90 -13.07 -36.75 3.27
N MET A 91 -13.02 -35.76 2.38
CA MET A 91 -14.07 -35.55 1.38
C MET A 91 -14.12 -36.69 0.36
N ALA A 92 -12.96 -37.24 -0.03
CA ALA A 92 -12.90 -38.37 -0.96
C ALA A 92 -13.48 -39.66 -0.32
N GLU A 93 -13.18 -39.91 0.96
CA GLU A 93 -13.73 -41.05 1.71
C GLU A 93 -15.26 -40.98 1.91
N LEU A 94 -15.86 -39.79 1.86
CA LEU A 94 -17.32 -39.61 1.99
C LEU A 94 -18.09 -39.86 0.68
N ILE A 95 -17.40 -39.99 -0.45
CA ILE A 95 -18.01 -40.15 -1.78
C ILE A 95 -17.97 -41.63 -2.24
N GLU A 96 -17.20 -42.50 -1.57
CA GLU A 96 -17.19 -43.97 -1.77
C GLU A 96 -18.21 -44.69 -0.89
#